data_AF-A0ABD0MRM8-F1
#
_entry.id   AF-A0ABD0MRM8-F1
#
_cell.length_a   1.000
_cell.length_b   1.000
_cell.length_c   1.000
_cell.angle_alpha   90.00
_cell.angle_beta   90.00
_cell.angle_gamma   90.00
#
_symmetry.space_group_name_H-M   'P 1'
#
loop_
_entity.id
_entity.type
_entity.pdbx_description
1 polymer ?
#
loop_
_entity_poly.entity_id
_entity_poly.type
_entity_poly.pdbx_seq_one_letter_code
_entity_poly.pdbx_strand_id
1 'polypeptide(L)'
;RSAQTAVQDSERIFTELIRSIERSCSEVTQMIRDQEKAAVSQAQGRLEQIKQEINNLRRRDAELEQLSKIQDHIQFLQGFQSPSAPPESPDVNDDPFISLVSFDGLRESVCELKDKLENFCKEELKKTSDK
;
A
#
# COMPACT_ATOMS: atom_id res chain seq x y z
N ARG A 1 30.37 7.64 -43.11
CA ARG A 1 29.03 7.96 -42.54
C ARG A 1 28.77 9.43 -42.84
N SER A 2 27.58 9.80 -43.34
CA SER A 2 27.26 11.21 -43.59
C SER A 2 26.76 11.89 -42.31
N ALA A 3 26.84 13.22 -42.22
CA ALA A 3 26.26 13.98 -41.12
C ALA A 3 24.75 13.70 -40.96
N GLN A 4 24.02 13.60 -42.09
CA GLN A 4 22.60 13.29 -42.10
C GLN A 4 22.27 11.93 -41.47
N THR A 5 23.05 10.90 -41.82
CA THR A 5 22.88 9.55 -41.24
C THR A 5 23.17 9.56 -39.75
N ALA A 6 24.20 10.28 -39.30
CA ALA A 6 24.52 10.39 -37.88
C ALA A 6 23.42 11.10 -37.07
N VAL A 7 22.79 12.14 -37.62
CA VAL A 7 21.64 12.82 -37.00
C VAL A 7 20.46 11.87 -36.87
N GLN A 8 20.06 11.20 -37.95
CA GLN A 8 18.93 10.26 -37.95
C GLN A 8 19.13 9.11 -36.95
N ASP A 9 20.34 8.54 -36.90
CA ASP A 9 20.66 7.48 -35.95
C ASP A 9 20.58 7.99 -34.50
N SER A 10 21.04 9.22 -34.24
CA SER A 10 20.99 9.83 -32.91
C SER A 10 19.55 10.12 -32.47
N GLU A 11 18.73 10.70 -33.34
CA GLU A 11 17.31 10.95 -33.09
C GLU A 11 16.56 9.66 -32.76
N ARG A 12 16.85 8.58 -33.51
CA ARG A 12 16.27 7.27 -33.24
C ARG A 12 16.66 6.76 -31.86
N ILE A 13 17.93 6.83 -31.48
CA ILE A 13 18.42 6.38 -30.18
C ILE A 13 17.76 7.17 -29.04
N PHE A 14 17.69 8.51 -29.15
CA PHE A 14 17.01 9.33 -28.15
C PHE A 14 15.53 8.99 -28.04
N THR A 15 14.86 8.72 -29.17
CA THR A 15 13.46 8.30 -29.16
C THR A 15 13.27 6.96 -28.43
N GLU A 16 14.15 5.98 -28.65
CA GLU A 16 14.12 4.70 -27.94
C GLU A 16 14.38 4.85 -26.43
N LEU A 17 15.29 5.78 -26.04
CA LEU A 17 15.56 6.10 -24.65
C LEU A 17 14.36 6.77 -23.96
N ILE A 18 13.74 7.77 -24.61
CA ILE A 18 12.54 8.46 -24.09
C ILE A 18 11.43 7.44 -23.83
N ARG A 19 11.14 6.55 -24.79
CA ARG A 19 10.13 5.50 -24.62
C ARG A 19 10.43 4.57 -23.45
N SER A 20 11.70 4.28 -23.20
CA SER A 20 12.12 3.42 -22.09
C SER A 20 11.89 4.12 -20.74
N ILE A 21 12.17 5.42 -20.66
CA ILE A 21 11.90 6.24 -19.47
C ILE A 21 10.39 6.37 -19.23
N GLU A 22 9.59 6.63 -20.27
CA GLU A 22 8.12 6.72 -20.18
C GLU A 22 7.50 5.40 -19.66
N ARG A 23 8.01 4.26 -20.15
CA ARG A 23 7.59 2.94 -19.67
C ARG A 23 7.89 2.77 -18.18
N SER A 24 9.13 3.08 -17.76
CA SER A 24 9.53 2.99 -16.35
C SER A 24 8.70 3.93 -15.46
N CYS A 25 8.41 5.15 -15.91
CA CYS A 25 7.53 6.08 -15.19
C CYS A 25 6.11 5.51 -15.01
N SER A 26 5.59 4.84 -16.05
CA SER A 26 4.28 4.20 -16.00
C SER A 26 4.26 3.03 -15.02
N GLU A 27 5.31 2.20 -15.02
CA GLU A 27 5.47 1.08 -14.08
C GLU A 27 5.51 1.56 -12.63
N VAL A 28 6.35 2.56 -12.32
CA VAL A 28 6.45 3.14 -10.97
C VAL A 28 5.11 3.74 -10.52
N THR A 29 4.43 4.47 -11.41
CA THR A 29 3.11 5.05 -11.12
C THR A 29 2.08 3.95 -10.84
N GLN A 30 2.08 2.88 -11.63
CA GLN A 30 1.16 1.76 -11.43
C GLN A 30 1.44 1.05 -10.10
N MET A 31 2.70 0.82 -9.75
CA MET A 31 3.08 0.24 -8.45
C MET A 31 2.54 1.06 -7.28
N ILE A 32 2.66 2.39 -7.33
CA ILE A 32 2.12 3.29 -6.29
C ILE A 32 0.60 3.10 -6.16
N ARG A 33 -0.12 3.06 -7.29
CA ARG A 33 -1.58 2.92 -7.30
C ARG A 33 -2.05 1.56 -6.81
N ASP A 34 -1.33 0.49 -7.16
CA ASP A 34 -1.65 -0.86 -6.71
C ASP A 34 -1.43 -1.00 -5.20
N GLN A 35 -0.34 -0.42 -4.68
CA GLN A 35 -0.05 -0.33 -3.25
C GLN A 35 -1.11 0.48 -2.49
N GLU A 36 -1.50 1.65 -3.01
CA GLU A 36 -2.59 2.47 -2.46
C GLU A 36 -3.90 1.66 -2.41
N LYS A 37 -4.28 1.01 -3.51
CA LYS A 37 -5.50 0.22 -3.62
C LYS A 37 -5.50 -0.97 -2.65
N ALA A 38 -4.38 -1.67 -2.51
CA ALA A 38 -4.23 -2.78 -1.57
C ALA A 38 -4.42 -2.30 -0.12
N ALA A 39 -3.74 -1.20 0.25
CA ALA A 39 -3.85 -0.61 1.57
C ALA A 39 -5.29 -0.16 1.89
N VAL A 40 -5.98 0.48 0.95
CA VAL A 40 -7.39 0.88 1.10
C VAL A 40 -8.30 -0.34 1.26
N SER A 41 -8.11 -1.38 0.45
CA SER A 41 -8.93 -2.60 0.51
C SER A 41 -8.76 -3.32 1.85
N GLN A 42 -7.53 -3.40 2.36
CA GLN A 42 -7.23 -3.97 3.68
C GLN A 42 -7.88 -3.15 4.79
N ALA A 43 -7.73 -1.82 4.77
CA ALA A 43 -8.35 -0.93 5.75
C ALA A 43 -9.88 -1.03 5.76
N GLN A 44 -10.51 -1.15 4.58
CA GLN A 44 -11.95 -1.40 4.47
C GLN A 44 -12.35 -2.74 5.08
N GLY A 45 -11.60 -3.81 4.80
CA GLY A 45 -11.82 -5.12 5.41
C GLY A 45 -11.76 -5.09 6.94
N ARG A 46 -10.74 -4.41 7.49
CA ARG A 46 -10.61 -4.18 8.95
C ARG A 46 -11.76 -3.38 9.52
N LEU A 47 -12.20 -2.32 8.84
CA LEU A 47 -13.33 -1.51 9.27
C LEU A 47 -14.62 -2.36 9.38
N GLU A 48 -14.88 -3.24 8.42
CA GLU A 48 -16.04 -4.13 8.47
C GLU A 48 -15.93 -5.17 9.60
N GLN A 49 -14.74 -5.72 9.85
CA GLN A 49 -14.51 -6.59 11.01
C GLN A 49 -14.83 -5.87 12.33
N ILE A 50 -14.34 -4.64 12.51
CA ILE A 50 -14.60 -3.84 13.72
C ILE A 50 -16.10 -3.55 13.86
N LYS A 51 -16.81 -3.20 12.78
CA LYS A 51 -18.27 -2.99 12.82
C LYS A 51 -19.02 -4.24 13.28
N GLN A 52 -18.62 -5.42 12.80
CA GLN A 52 -19.21 -6.68 13.24
C GLN A 52 -18.92 -6.96 14.71
N GLU A 53 -17.70 -6.69 15.17
CA GLU A 53 -17.31 -6.82 16.58
C GLU A 53 -18.15 -5.92 17.50
N ILE A 54 -18.34 -4.64 17.13
CA ILE A 54 -19.21 -3.70 17.84
C ILE A 54 -20.65 -4.24 17.92
N ASN A 55 -21.18 -4.77 16.82
CA ASN A 55 -22.53 -5.33 16.82
C ASN A 55 -22.65 -6.59 17.70
N ASN A 56 -21.65 -7.45 17.69
CA ASN A 56 -21.58 -8.62 18.57
C ASN A 56 -21.50 -8.21 20.05
N LEU A 57 -20.67 -7.21 20.36
CA LEU A 57 -20.54 -6.63 21.70
C LEU A 57 -21.88 -6.05 22.18
N ARG A 58 -22.55 -5.23 21.37
CA ARG A 58 -23.86 -4.65 21.69
C ARG A 58 -24.93 -5.71 21.95
N ARG A 59 -24.93 -6.81 21.19
CA ARG A 59 -25.87 -7.91 21.41
C ARG A 59 -25.61 -8.58 22.76
N ARG A 60 -24.35 -8.90 23.06
CA ARG A 60 -23.96 -9.51 24.34
C ARG A 60 -24.26 -8.59 25.52
N ASP A 61 -24.02 -7.29 25.38
CA ASP A 61 -24.35 -6.30 26.39
C ASP A 61 -25.86 -6.31 26.69
N ALA A 62 -26.71 -6.32 25.65
CA ALA A 62 -28.15 -6.42 25.82
C ALA A 62 -28.60 -7.75 26.48
N GLU A 63 -27.96 -8.87 26.14
CA GLU A 63 -28.23 -10.18 26.78
C GLU A 63 -27.86 -10.16 28.26
N LEU A 64 -26.69 -9.60 28.62
CA LEU A 64 -26.24 -9.44 30.00
C LEU A 64 -27.16 -8.50 30.80
N GLU A 65 -27.60 -7.40 30.20
CA GLU A 65 -28.58 -6.49 30.79
C GLU A 65 -29.91 -7.19 31.11
N GLN A 66 -30.37 -8.10 30.26
CA GLN A 66 -31.57 -8.90 30.54
C GLN A 66 -31.34 -9.91 31.66
N LEU A 67 -30.21 -10.62 31.66
CA LEU A 67 -29.85 -11.57 32.72
C LEU A 67 -29.73 -10.87 34.08
N SER A 68 -29.19 -9.65 34.13
CA SER A 68 -29.03 -8.87 35.37
C SER A 68 -30.36 -8.54 36.07
N LYS A 69 -31.47 -8.50 35.32
CA LYS A 69 -32.82 -8.21 35.83
C LYS A 69 -33.50 -9.44 36.43
N ILE A 70 -32.95 -10.64 36.23
CA ILE A 70 -33.53 -11.89 36.75
C ILE A 70 -33.19 -11.99 38.24
N GLN A 71 -34.20 -11.85 39.10
CA GLN A 71 -34.02 -11.87 40.56
C GLN A 71 -34.04 -13.28 41.16
N ASP A 72 -34.69 -14.24 40.50
CA ASP A 72 -34.67 -15.65 40.89
C ASP A 72 -33.36 -16.31 40.45
N HIS A 73 -32.57 -16.78 41.42
CA HIS A 73 -31.26 -17.34 41.17
C HIS A 73 -31.29 -18.67 40.40
N ILE A 74 -32.37 -19.46 40.50
CA ILE A 74 -32.53 -20.70 39.74
C ILE A 74 -32.80 -20.37 38.27
N GLN A 75 -33.69 -19.40 38.02
CA GLN A 75 -34.00 -18.94 36.67
C GLN A 75 -32.80 -18.23 36.02
N PHE A 76 -32.01 -17.49 36.80
CA PHE A 76 -30.75 -16.90 36.34
C PHE A 76 -29.78 -17.97 35.86
N LEU A 77 -29.54 -19.01 36.67
CA LEU A 77 -28.62 -20.11 36.31
C LEU A 77 -29.11 -20.90 35.09
N GLN A 78 -30.42 -21.05 34.90
CA GLN A 78 -30.99 -21.69 33.72
C GLN A 78 -30.84 -20.84 32.45
N GLY A 79 -30.93 -19.51 32.55
CA GLY A 79 -30.76 -18.58 31.43
C GLY A 79 -29.31 -18.23 31.12
N PHE A 80 -28.40 -18.37 32.10
CA PHE A 80 -26.98 -18.09 31.95
C PHE A 80 -26.29 -19.19 31.13
N GLN A 81 -26.26 -19.01 29.81
CA GLN A 81 -25.28 -19.71 28.97
C GLN A 81 -23.99 -18.92 29.01
N SER A 82 -22.89 -19.54 29.44
CA SER A 82 -21.59 -18.86 29.50
C SER A 82 -21.29 -18.23 28.14
N PRO A 83 -21.16 -16.89 28.04
CA PRO A 83 -20.82 -16.26 26.78
C PRO A 83 -19.46 -16.83 26.36
N SER A 84 -19.38 -17.42 25.16
CA SER A 84 -18.09 -17.78 24.59
C SER A 84 -17.21 -16.52 24.61
N ALA A 85 -15.94 -16.67 25.01
CA ALA A 85 -14.99 -15.56 24.95
C ALA A 85 -15.10 -14.88 23.56
N PRO A 86 -15.05 -13.54 23.49
CA PRO A 86 -14.97 -12.87 22.21
C PRO A 86 -13.84 -13.52 21.40
N PRO A 87 -14.01 -13.75 20.08
CA PRO A 87 -12.86 -14.13 19.27
C PRO A 87 -11.73 -13.15 19.54
N GLU A 88 -10.52 -13.66 19.80
CA GLU A 88 -9.34 -12.83 20.02
C GLU A 88 -9.29 -11.78 18.91
N SER A 89 -9.33 -10.51 19.30
CA SER A 89 -9.04 -9.45 18.35
C SER A 89 -7.62 -9.72 17.87
N PRO A 90 -7.37 -9.92 16.56
CA PRO A 90 -6.01 -10.05 16.08
C PRO A 90 -5.27 -8.80 16.57
N ASP A 91 -4.23 -9.03 17.37
CA ASP A 91 -3.46 -7.98 18.02
C ASP A 91 -3.09 -6.95 16.95
N VAL A 92 -3.45 -5.68 17.19
CA VAL A 92 -3.28 -4.57 16.23
C VAL A 92 -1.80 -4.44 15.80
N ASN A 93 -0.90 -5.01 16.61
CA ASN A 93 0.54 -5.00 16.42
C ASN A 93 1.08 -6.04 15.42
N ASP A 94 0.32 -7.08 15.08
CA ASP A 94 0.74 -8.14 14.14
C ASP A 94 0.21 -7.93 12.72
N ASP A 95 -0.48 -6.82 12.46
CA ASP A 95 -0.93 -6.50 11.11
C ASP A 95 0.28 -5.99 10.30
N PRO A 96 0.63 -6.59 9.16
CA PRO A 96 1.73 -6.13 8.29
C PRO A 96 1.47 -4.77 7.62
N PHE A 97 0.66 -3.91 8.23
CA PHE A 97 0.30 -2.54 7.84
C PHE A 97 1.50 -1.66 7.44
N ILE A 98 2.73 -2.06 7.80
CA ILE A 98 3.91 -1.18 7.78
C ILE A 98 5.01 -1.64 6.81
N SER A 99 4.92 -2.81 6.15
CA SER A 99 5.99 -3.24 5.23
C SER A 99 5.65 -3.05 3.74
N LEU A 100 4.95 -1.97 3.44
CA LEU A 100 4.74 -1.49 2.08
C LEU A 100 5.76 -0.36 1.86
N VAL A 101 6.59 -0.48 0.82
CA VAL A 101 7.68 0.45 0.45
C VAL A 101 7.28 1.89 0.77
N SER A 102 8.07 2.58 1.61
CA SER A 102 7.80 3.99 1.93
C SER A 102 7.75 4.80 0.64
N PHE A 103 6.65 5.53 0.43
CA PHE A 103 6.51 6.43 -0.72
C PHE A 103 7.62 7.48 -0.76
N ASP A 104 8.16 7.86 0.41
CA ASP A 104 9.31 8.76 0.50
C ASP A 104 10.58 8.11 -0.04
N GLY A 105 10.84 6.85 0.31
CA GLY A 105 12.00 6.10 -0.20
C GLY A 105 11.92 5.84 -1.71
N LEU A 106 10.71 5.60 -2.24
CA LEU A 106 10.48 5.51 -3.68
C LEU A 106 10.74 6.85 -4.37
N ARG A 107 10.22 7.95 -3.81
CA ARG A 107 10.45 9.31 -4.33
C ARG A 107 11.93 9.66 -4.34
N GLU A 108 12.66 9.34 -3.27
CA GLU A 108 14.11 9.54 -3.16
C GLU A 108 14.86 8.75 -4.23
N SER A 109 14.51 7.47 -4.41
CA SER A 109 15.09 6.62 -5.46
C SER A 109 14.88 7.18 -6.88
N VAL A 110 13.69 7.73 -7.15
CA VAL A 110 13.39 8.39 -8.44
C VAL A 110 14.19 9.70 -8.61
N CYS A 111 14.38 10.47 -7.53
CA CYS A 111 15.22 11.66 -7.56
C CYS A 111 16.70 11.29 -7.84
N GLU A 112 17.22 10.26 -7.18
CA GLU A 112 18.57 9.77 -7.45
C GLU A 112 18.73 9.28 -8.89
N LEU A 113 17.73 8.56 -9.43
CA LEU A 113 17.75 8.10 -10.81
C LEU A 113 17.86 9.28 -11.78
N LYS A 114 17.06 10.34 -11.55
CA LYS A 114 17.12 11.56 -12.35
C LYS A 114 18.51 12.18 -12.31
N ASP A 115 19.07 12.38 -11.12
CA ASP A 115 20.38 13.03 -10.95
C ASP A 115 21.51 12.20 -11.59
N LYS A 116 21.48 10.87 -11.41
CA LYS A 116 22.43 9.94 -12.06
C LYS A 116 22.32 10.01 -13.58
N LEU A 117 21.10 10.02 -14.13
CA LEU A 117 20.88 10.09 -15.58
C LEU A 117 21.36 11.42 -16.17
N GLU A 118 21.08 12.55 -15.51
CA GLU A 118 21.55 13.87 -15.96
C GLU A 118 23.08 13.97 -15.94
N ASN A 119 23.71 13.48 -14.87
CA ASN A 119 25.17 13.49 -14.76
C ASN A 119 25.81 12.61 -15.83
N PHE A 120 25.28 11.41 -16.04
CA PHE A 120 25.74 10.50 -17.09
C PHE A 120 25.64 11.14 -18.48
N CYS A 121 24.51 11.78 -18.81
CA CYS A 121 24.33 12.46 -20.09
C CYS A 121 25.36 13.59 -20.28
N LYS A 122 25.62 14.39 -19.23
CA LYS A 122 26.62 15.47 -19.28
C LYS A 122 28.03 14.93 -19.52
N GLU A 123 28.40 13.84 -18.87
CA GLU A 123 29.73 13.22 -19.02
C GLU A 123 29.96 12.65 -20.42
N GLU A 124 28.99 11.89 -20.94
CA GLU A 124 29.11 11.27 -22.26
C GLU A 124 29.12 12.30 -23.40
N LEU A 125 28.29 13.34 -23.33
CA LEU A 125 28.24 14.37 -24.36
C LEU A 125 29.52 15.24 -24.37
N LYS A 126 30.13 15.49 -23.22
CA LYS A 126 31.43 16.21 -23.16
C LYS A 126 32.54 15.44 -23.88
N LYS A 127 32.63 14.11 -23.71
CA LYS A 127 33.63 13.27 -24.39
C LYS A 127 33.53 13.35 -25.92
N THR A 128 32.36 13.65 -26.46
CA THR A 128 32.16 13.82 -27.91
C THR A 128 32.53 15.21 -28.42
N SER A 129 32.66 16.21 -27.54
CA SER A 129 33.07 17.58 -27.91
C SER A 129 34.58 17.80 -27.85
N ASP A 130 35.30 16.99 -27.08
CA ASP A 130 36.76 17.09 -26.90
C ASP A 130 37.56 16.26 -27.93
N LYS A 131 36.89 15.71 -28.95
CA LYS A 131 37.47 14.84 -29.98
C LYS A 131 37.24 15.40 -31.38
#